data_AF-J9ALE4-F1
#
_entry.id   AF-J9ALE4-F1
#
_cell.length_a   1.000
_cell.length_b   1.000
_cell.length_c   1.000
_cell.angle_alpha   90.00
_cell.angle_beta   90.00
_cell.angle_gamma   90.00
#
_symmetry.space_group_name_H-M   'P 1'
#
loop_
_entity.id
_entity.type
_entity.pdbx_description
1 polymer ?
#
loop_
_entity_poly.entity_id
_entity_poly.type
_entity_poly.pdbx_seq_one_letter_code
_entity_poly.pdbx_strand_id
1 'polypeptide(L)'
;MTPQVIKAGKIRLHNDSDSANQHFDNLRREYTDVLNRLRSHVDDAIDTGDFIRASEQAMRQYTVYCENAIRNNEPQQMVDNTSQIARFGNRVLMTAKNEADNSEEPSFVHRVNNAAQQLHSAIPPMVNQAKQVALNPRHGGNAQSWRDANEHLLSAVRQVGDAIAGAGGSRPPSQNLLVESVPPKAPTSPIVHDRVYIREDIPTPPRPPPPVEISPPPRPPPPPETDDEEETRAFWERYPLPGASSQPILNAAHNLHQELRQWSSQENEIVAAAKRMAILMARLSQLVRGEGGTKKDLIDCAKAIADSSEEVTRLAVQLARQCTDIKMRMTLLQVCERIPTIATQLKILSTVKATMLGSQ
;
A
#
# COMPACT_ATOMS: atom_id res chain seq x y z
N MET A 1 7.67 14.52 -28.54
CA MET A 1 9.15 14.46 -28.64
C MET A 1 9.67 13.50 -29.70
N THR A 2 9.15 12.29 -29.87
CA THR A 2 9.69 11.29 -30.83
C THR A 2 9.93 11.84 -32.26
N PRO A 3 9.01 12.59 -32.90
CA PRO A 3 9.28 13.15 -34.23
C PRO A 3 10.40 14.19 -34.25
N GLN A 4 10.63 14.90 -33.14
CA GLN A 4 11.67 15.92 -33.03
C GLN A 4 13.06 15.28 -32.97
N VAL A 5 13.23 14.20 -32.20
CA VAL A 5 14.49 13.44 -32.14
C VAL A 5 14.83 12.84 -33.51
N ILE A 6 13.85 12.27 -34.21
CA ILE A 6 14.04 11.71 -35.56
C ILE A 6 14.46 12.81 -36.54
N LYS A 7 13.78 13.97 -36.52
CA LYS A 7 14.13 15.11 -37.37
C LYS A 7 15.54 15.63 -37.07
N ALA A 8 15.91 15.78 -35.81
CA ALA A 8 17.25 16.20 -35.41
C ALA A 8 18.33 15.19 -35.84
N GLY A 9 18.04 13.89 -35.74
CA GLY A 9 18.93 12.83 -36.24
C GLY A 9 19.10 12.90 -37.76
N LYS A 10 18.02 13.17 -38.49
CA LYS A 10 18.09 13.38 -39.95
C LYS A 10 18.91 14.62 -40.31
N ILE A 11 18.80 15.71 -39.54
CA ILE A 11 19.63 16.91 -39.73
C ILE A 11 21.10 16.57 -39.49
N ARG A 12 21.42 15.89 -38.38
CA ARG A 12 22.78 15.45 -38.05
C ARG A 12 23.40 14.56 -39.14
N LEU A 13 22.60 13.71 -39.78
CA LEU A 13 23.07 12.84 -40.87
C LEU A 13 23.56 13.63 -42.10
N HIS A 14 22.96 14.79 -42.38
CA HIS A 14 23.29 15.61 -43.55
C HIS A 14 24.15 16.83 -43.20
N ASN A 15 24.40 17.08 -41.92
CA ASN A 15 25.14 18.23 -41.41
C ASN A 15 25.95 17.82 -40.18
N ASP A 16 27.28 17.78 -40.32
CA ASP A 16 28.22 17.42 -39.27
C ASP A 16 28.72 18.63 -38.46
N SER A 17 27.94 19.73 -38.44
CA SER A 17 28.28 20.88 -37.61
C SER A 17 28.14 20.55 -36.12
N ASP A 18 29.00 21.15 -35.29
CA ASP A 18 28.92 21.04 -33.82
C ASP A 18 27.53 21.42 -33.29
N SER A 19 26.89 22.42 -33.90
CA SER A 19 25.53 22.84 -33.55
C SER A 19 24.47 21.76 -33.82
N ALA A 20 24.57 21.01 -34.93
CA ALA A 20 23.65 19.92 -35.26
C ALA A 20 23.87 18.72 -34.33
N ASN A 21 25.13 18.39 -34.03
CA ASN A 21 25.51 17.37 -33.06
C ASN A 21 24.97 17.70 -31.65
N GLN A 22 25.20 18.93 -31.17
CA GLN A 22 24.73 19.38 -29.86
C GLN A 22 23.20 19.43 -29.77
N HIS A 23 22.51 19.90 -30.82
CA HIS A 23 21.04 19.91 -30.85
C HIS A 23 20.46 18.49 -30.76
N PHE A 24 21.00 17.54 -31.54
CA PHE A 24 20.57 16.14 -31.48
C PHE A 24 20.84 15.54 -30.10
N ASP A 25 22.02 15.77 -29.52
CA ASP A 25 22.37 15.24 -28.20
C ASP A 25 21.47 15.78 -27.09
N ASN A 26 21.12 17.08 -27.13
CA ASN A 26 20.18 17.66 -26.18
C ASN A 26 18.80 16.99 -26.29
N LEU A 27 18.25 16.86 -27.50
CA LEU A 27 16.96 16.19 -27.71
C LEU A 27 16.99 14.71 -27.34
N ARG A 28 18.10 14.02 -27.59
CA ARG A 28 18.31 12.63 -27.20
C ARG A 28 18.30 12.47 -25.68
N ARG A 29 19.00 13.35 -24.95
CA ARG A 29 19.01 13.34 -23.47
C ARG A 29 17.61 13.60 -22.93
N GLU A 30 16.95 14.66 -23.39
CA GLU A 30 15.60 15.02 -22.95
C GLU A 30 14.59 13.88 -23.24
N TYR A 31 14.65 13.27 -24.42
CA TYR A 31 13.81 12.12 -24.74
C TYR A 31 14.09 10.91 -23.84
N THR A 32 15.36 10.65 -23.53
CA THR A 32 15.76 9.59 -22.60
C THR A 32 15.21 9.86 -21.19
N ASP A 33 15.29 11.11 -20.73
CA ASP A 33 14.74 11.51 -19.42
C ASP A 33 13.23 11.34 -19.36
N VAL A 34 12.50 11.71 -20.41
CA VAL A 34 11.05 11.49 -20.50
C VAL A 34 10.70 10.01 -20.50
N LEU A 35 11.44 9.18 -21.23
CA LEU A 35 11.24 7.72 -21.21
C LEU A 35 11.52 7.12 -19.83
N ASN A 36 12.56 7.58 -19.14
CA ASN A 36 12.87 7.13 -17.78
C ASN A 36 11.77 7.54 -16.78
N ARG A 37 11.23 8.75 -16.90
CA ARG A 37 10.08 9.20 -16.08
C ARG A 37 8.82 8.38 -16.36
N LEU A 38 8.48 8.18 -17.62
CA LEU A 38 7.34 7.33 -18.01
C LEU A 38 7.49 5.93 -17.42
N ARG A 39 8.68 5.35 -17.55
CA ARG A 39 9.00 4.04 -16.97
C ARG A 39 8.81 4.03 -15.45
N SER A 40 9.31 5.04 -14.74
CA SER A 40 9.11 5.16 -13.29
C SER A 40 7.63 5.19 -12.92
N HIS A 41 6.81 5.98 -13.62
CA HIS A 41 5.38 6.05 -13.35
C HIS A 41 4.64 4.74 -13.64
N VAL A 42 5.06 4.00 -14.67
CA VAL A 42 4.51 2.68 -14.97
C VAL A 42 4.91 1.69 -13.87
N ASP A 43 6.15 1.74 -13.37
CA ASP A 43 6.59 0.89 -12.27
C ASP A 43 5.83 1.19 -10.98
N ASP A 44 5.61 2.47 -10.66
CA ASP A 44 4.84 2.89 -9.48
C ASP A 44 3.37 2.44 -9.53
N ALA A 45 2.85 2.12 -10.72
CA ALA A 45 1.48 1.67 -10.92
C ALA A 45 1.31 0.13 -10.92
N ILE A 46 2.41 -0.62 -10.78
CA ILE A 46 2.42 -2.09 -10.82
C ILE A 46 2.93 -2.61 -9.48
N ASP A 47 2.32 -3.70 -8.98
CA ASP A 47 2.83 -4.39 -7.81
C ASP A 47 4.23 -4.97 -8.09
N THR A 48 5.21 -4.62 -7.23
CA THR A 48 6.60 -5.04 -7.39
C THR A 48 6.75 -6.57 -7.42
N GLY A 49 5.96 -7.29 -6.62
CA GLY A 49 5.99 -8.76 -6.57
C GLY A 49 5.47 -9.40 -7.86
N ASP A 50 4.35 -8.91 -8.37
CA ASP A 50 3.77 -9.36 -9.65
C ASP A 50 4.70 -9.04 -10.83
N PHE A 51 5.34 -7.87 -10.82
CA PHE A 51 6.33 -7.49 -11.82
C PHE A 51 7.52 -8.47 -11.85
N ILE A 52 8.05 -8.85 -10.68
CA ILE A 52 9.18 -9.79 -10.58
C ILE A 52 8.76 -11.18 -11.04
N ARG A 53 7.56 -11.65 -10.66
CA ARG A 53 7.02 -12.95 -11.08
C ARG A 53 6.82 -13.02 -12.60
N ALA A 54 6.25 -11.98 -13.18
CA ALA A 54 6.09 -11.86 -14.63
C ALA A 54 7.44 -11.82 -15.35
N SER A 55 8.43 -11.11 -14.79
CA SER A 55 9.80 -11.07 -15.30
C SER A 55 10.48 -12.45 -15.26
N GLU A 56 10.34 -13.19 -14.16
CA GLU A 56 10.85 -14.56 -14.03
C GLU A 56 10.21 -15.47 -15.11
N GLN A 57 8.90 -15.39 -15.30
CA GLN A 57 8.18 -16.17 -16.32
C GLN A 57 8.65 -15.83 -17.74
N ALA A 58 8.85 -14.55 -18.05
CA ALA A 58 9.39 -14.13 -19.34
C ALA A 58 10.83 -14.66 -19.54
N MET A 59 11.68 -14.60 -18.51
CA MET A 59 13.03 -15.19 -18.57
C MET A 59 13.01 -16.69 -18.82
N ARG A 60 12.06 -17.43 -18.23
CA ARG A 60 11.85 -18.86 -18.51
C ARG A 60 11.42 -19.11 -19.96
N GLN A 61 10.58 -18.26 -20.53
CA GLN A 61 10.24 -18.36 -21.96
C GLN A 61 11.46 -18.16 -22.86
N TYR A 62 12.28 -17.14 -22.58
CA TYR A 62 13.55 -16.94 -23.31
C TYR A 62 14.55 -18.07 -23.09
N THR A 63 14.52 -18.73 -21.93
CA THR A 63 15.31 -19.94 -21.68
C THR A 63 14.92 -21.06 -22.66
N VAL A 64 13.63 -21.25 -22.93
CA VAL A 64 13.14 -22.21 -23.95
C VAL A 64 13.63 -21.83 -25.35
N TYR A 65 13.63 -20.53 -25.70
CA TYR A 65 14.17 -20.09 -26.99
C TYR A 65 15.68 -20.31 -27.11
N CYS A 66 16.44 -20.12 -26.03
CA CYS A 66 17.86 -20.48 -25.98
C CYS A 66 18.06 -22.00 -26.18
N GLU A 67 17.29 -22.85 -25.52
CA GLU A 67 17.37 -24.31 -25.72
C GLU A 67 17.07 -24.71 -27.16
N ASN A 68 16.07 -24.09 -27.80
CA ASN A 68 15.78 -24.33 -29.21
C ASN A 68 16.94 -23.88 -30.11
N ALA A 69 17.53 -22.72 -29.83
CA ALA A 69 18.71 -22.24 -30.56
C ALA A 69 19.92 -23.19 -30.42
N ILE A 70 20.12 -23.78 -29.23
CA ILE A 70 21.15 -24.82 -29.01
C ILE A 70 20.85 -26.06 -29.85
N ARG A 71 19.61 -26.57 -29.81
CA ARG A 71 19.19 -27.76 -30.57
C ARG A 71 19.33 -27.58 -32.08
N ASN A 72 18.99 -26.39 -32.58
CA ASN A 72 19.03 -26.06 -33.99
C ASN A 72 20.40 -25.54 -34.47
N ASN A 73 21.39 -25.42 -33.56
CA ASN A 73 22.72 -24.90 -33.86
C ASN A 73 22.70 -23.45 -34.40
N GLU A 74 21.91 -22.58 -33.76
CA GLU A 74 21.69 -21.18 -34.13
C GLU A 74 22.38 -20.22 -33.13
N PRO A 75 23.69 -19.94 -33.29
CA PRO A 75 24.47 -19.20 -32.30
C PRO A 75 24.03 -17.75 -32.13
N GLN A 76 23.54 -17.11 -33.20
CA GLN A 76 23.04 -15.73 -33.13
C GLN A 76 21.78 -15.65 -32.25
N GLN A 77 20.83 -16.56 -32.45
CA GLN A 77 19.61 -16.62 -31.63
C GLN A 77 19.93 -16.90 -30.15
N MET A 78 20.93 -17.74 -29.87
CA MET A 78 21.40 -17.96 -28.50
C MET A 78 21.83 -16.65 -27.82
N VAL A 79 22.63 -15.83 -28.51
CA VAL A 79 23.13 -14.55 -27.98
C VAL A 79 22.00 -13.53 -27.82
N ASP A 80 21.09 -13.44 -28.79
CA ASP A 80 19.98 -12.49 -28.77
C ASP A 80 18.99 -12.80 -27.64
N ASN A 81 18.61 -14.07 -27.47
CA ASN A 81 17.71 -14.51 -26.40
C ASN A 81 18.36 -14.35 -25.01
N THR A 82 19.64 -14.70 -24.87
CA THR A 82 20.41 -14.48 -23.63
C THR A 82 20.45 -12.99 -23.27
N SER A 83 20.60 -12.11 -24.26
CA SER A 83 20.59 -10.67 -24.04
C SER A 83 19.25 -10.17 -23.48
N GLN A 84 18.13 -10.78 -23.88
CA GLN A 84 16.82 -10.46 -23.29
C GLN A 84 16.73 -10.93 -21.84
N ILE A 85 17.19 -12.14 -21.52
CA ILE A 85 17.26 -12.65 -20.14
C ILE A 85 18.08 -11.69 -19.25
N ALA A 86 19.24 -11.26 -19.72
CA ALA A 86 20.08 -10.30 -19.00
C ALA A 86 19.39 -8.94 -18.80
N ARG A 87 18.60 -8.46 -19.78
CA ARG A 87 17.82 -7.22 -19.65
C ARG A 87 16.74 -7.34 -18.57
N PHE A 88 16.02 -8.47 -18.50
CA PHE A 88 15.07 -8.72 -17.42
C PHE A 88 15.76 -8.82 -16.06
N GLY A 89 16.90 -9.52 -15.96
CA GLY A 89 17.68 -9.58 -14.72
C GLY A 89 18.12 -8.19 -14.22
N ASN A 90 18.64 -7.35 -15.13
CA ASN A 90 18.97 -5.96 -14.79
C ASN A 90 17.74 -5.12 -14.44
N ARG A 91 16.59 -5.41 -15.07
CA ARG A 91 15.34 -4.71 -14.78
C ARG A 91 14.84 -5.01 -13.37
N VAL A 92 14.83 -6.27 -12.97
CA VAL A 92 14.50 -6.70 -11.60
C VAL A 92 15.48 -6.10 -10.60
N LEU A 93 16.78 -6.07 -10.92
CA LEU A 93 17.79 -5.44 -10.07
C LEU A 93 17.50 -3.95 -9.83
N MET A 94 17.13 -3.20 -10.87
CA MET A 94 16.76 -1.80 -10.71
C MET A 94 15.51 -1.64 -9.83
N THR A 95 14.49 -2.46 -10.04
CA THR A 95 13.27 -2.42 -9.22
C THR A 95 13.58 -2.73 -7.75
N ALA A 96 14.42 -3.73 -7.47
CA ALA A 96 14.83 -4.08 -6.10
C ALA A 96 15.58 -2.95 -5.39
N LYS A 97 16.48 -2.26 -6.11
CA LYS A 97 17.19 -1.10 -5.55
C LYS A 97 16.23 0.06 -5.25
N ASN A 98 15.32 0.36 -6.17
CA ASN A 98 14.31 1.40 -5.96
C ASN A 98 13.40 1.09 -4.76
N GLU A 99 13.05 -0.20 -4.56
CA GLU A 99 12.24 -0.64 -3.42
C GLU A 99 13.01 -0.51 -2.10
N ALA A 100 14.30 -0.87 -2.09
CA ALA A 100 15.16 -0.67 -0.93
C ALA A 100 15.36 0.83 -0.62
N ASP A 101 15.54 1.68 -1.63
CA ASP A 101 15.68 3.13 -1.48
C ASP A 101 14.38 3.80 -1.00
N ASN A 102 13.22 3.18 -1.23
CA ASN A 102 11.91 3.65 -0.76
C ASN A 102 11.63 3.31 0.72
N SER A 103 12.44 2.45 1.34
CA SER A 103 12.20 1.94 2.69
C SER A 103 13.22 2.44 3.70
N GLU A 104 12.74 2.85 4.87
CA GLU A 104 13.56 3.22 6.02
C GLU A 104 13.74 2.06 7.02
N GLU A 105 13.22 0.87 6.71
CA GLU A 105 13.29 -0.31 7.58
C GLU A 105 14.61 -1.08 7.36
N PRO A 106 15.57 -1.06 8.32
CA PRO A 106 16.93 -1.55 8.06
C PRO A 106 17.03 -3.03 7.68
N SER A 107 16.17 -3.89 8.26
CA SER A 107 16.21 -5.34 8.00
C SER A 107 15.65 -5.68 6.61
N PHE A 108 14.61 -4.99 6.15
CA PHE A 108 14.11 -5.05 4.78
C PHE A 108 15.16 -4.56 3.79
N VAL A 109 15.72 -3.36 4.01
CA VAL A 109 16.76 -2.78 3.14
C VAL A 109 17.95 -3.73 3.01
N HIS A 110 18.41 -4.32 4.12
CA HIS A 110 19.51 -5.29 4.09
C HIS A 110 19.14 -6.57 3.33
N ARG A 111 17.96 -7.16 3.61
CA ARG A 111 17.50 -8.38 2.90
C ARG A 111 17.38 -8.15 1.39
N VAL A 112 16.73 -7.08 0.97
CA VAL A 112 16.52 -6.78 -0.46
C VAL A 112 17.85 -6.49 -1.15
N ASN A 113 18.75 -5.72 -0.52
CA ASN A 113 20.08 -5.45 -1.09
C ASN A 113 20.94 -6.71 -1.20
N ASN A 114 20.87 -7.63 -0.23
CA ASN A 114 21.57 -8.90 -0.30
C ASN A 114 21.08 -9.75 -1.49
N ALA A 115 19.75 -9.88 -1.65
CA ALA A 115 19.17 -10.60 -2.78
C ALA A 115 19.51 -9.92 -4.13
N ALA A 116 19.46 -8.60 -4.17
CA ALA A 116 19.86 -7.80 -5.34
C ALA A 116 21.34 -8.01 -5.71
N GLN A 117 22.23 -8.10 -4.72
CA GLN A 117 23.64 -8.35 -4.95
C GLN A 117 23.89 -9.77 -5.51
N GLN A 118 23.16 -10.77 -5.01
CA GLN A 118 23.23 -12.13 -5.54
C GLN A 118 22.76 -12.16 -7.01
N LEU A 119 21.63 -11.52 -7.32
CA LEU A 119 21.14 -11.37 -8.69
C LEU A 119 22.17 -10.68 -9.59
N HIS A 120 22.76 -9.57 -9.14
CA HIS A 120 23.79 -8.86 -9.89
C HIS A 120 25.01 -9.75 -10.19
N SER A 121 25.43 -10.58 -9.24
CA SER A 121 26.55 -11.52 -9.41
C SER A 121 26.24 -12.70 -10.34
N ALA A 122 24.98 -13.07 -10.50
CA ALA A 122 24.55 -14.21 -11.32
C ALA A 122 24.45 -13.87 -12.83
N ILE A 123 24.28 -12.59 -13.20
CA ILE A 123 24.12 -12.17 -14.60
C ILE A 123 25.39 -12.42 -15.44
N PRO A 124 26.60 -11.97 -15.04
CA PRO A 124 27.79 -12.11 -15.88
C PRO A 124 28.17 -13.57 -16.20
N PRO A 125 28.15 -14.52 -15.24
CA PRO A 125 28.38 -15.93 -15.54
C PRO A 125 27.41 -16.48 -16.57
N MET A 126 26.10 -16.21 -16.44
CA MET A 126 25.08 -16.66 -17.39
C MET A 126 25.38 -16.16 -18.82
N VAL A 127 25.68 -14.86 -18.97
CA VAL A 127 26.01 -14.27 -20.29
C VAL A 127 27.31 -14.84 -20.85
N ASN A 128 28.33 -15.05 -20.03
CA ASN A 128 29.60 -15.59 -20.47
C ASN A 128 29.48 -17.05 -20.92
N GLN A 129 28.73 -17.88 -20.19
CA GLN A 129 28.48 -19.26 -20.61
C GLN A 129 27.65 -19.33 -21.89
N ALA A 130 26.68 -18.44 -22.08
CA ALA A 130 25.94 -18.36 -23.34
C ALA A 130 26.84 -18.05 -24.53
N LYS A 131 27.85 -17.18 -24.36
CA LYS A 131 28.86 -16.93 -25.40
C LYS A 131 29.67 -18.19 -25.72
N GLN A 132 30.05 -18.98 -24.71
CA GLN A 132 30.76 -20.25 -24.93
C GLN A 132 29.91 -21.28 -25.69
N VAL A 133 28.60 -21.30 -25.42
CA VAL A 133 27.64 -22.09 -26.19
C VAL A 133 27.55 -21.61 -27.63
N ALA A 134 27.44 -20.30 -27.86
CA ALA A 134 27.38 -19.73 -29.20
C ALA A 134 28.67 -19.96 -30.02
N LEU A 135 29.84 -19.97 -29.37
CA LEU A 135 31.11 -20.28 -30.02
C LEU A 135 31.21 -21.76 -30.42
N ASN A 136 30.65 -22.68 -29.63
CA ASN A 136 30.71 -24.12 -29.88
C ASN A 136 29.37 -24.81 -29.53
N PRO A 137 28.31 -24.68 -30.35
CA PRO A 137 26.97 -25.12 -29.95
C PRO A 137 26.81 -26.65 -29.91
N ARG A 138 27.72 -27.38 -30.56
CA ARG A 138 27.78 -28.85 -30.53
C ARG A 138 28.41 -29.42 -29.25
N HIS A 139 29.04 -28.58 -28.43
CA HIS A 139 29.68 -29.01 -27.20
C HIS A 139 28.68 -29.08 -26.05
N GLY A 140 28.18 -30.29 -25.74
CA GLY A 140 27.18 -30.49 -24.70
C GLY A 140 27.57 -29.98 -23.30
N GLY A 141 28.86 -29.98 -22.97
CA GLY A 141 29.35 -29.44 -21.69
C GLY A 141 29.19 -27.92 -21.54
N ASN A 142 29.26 -27.17 -22.64
CA ASN A 142 29.04 -25.71 -22.61
C ASN A 142 27.55 -25.43 -22.40
N ALA A 143 26.68 -26.19 -23.08
CA ALA A 143 25.24 -26.07 -22.91
C ALA A 143 24.82 -26.37 -21.46
N GLN A 144 25.40 -27.38 -20.83
CA GLN A 144 25.09 -27.69 -19.43
C GLN A 144 25.58 -26.59 -18.47
N SER A 145 26.82 -26.11 -18.64
CA SER A 145 27.34 -25.00 -17.84
C SER A 145 26.47 -23.73 -17.93
N TRP A 146 25.92 -23.46 -19.11
CA TRP A 146 24.97 -22.36 -19.29
C TRP A 146 23.63 -22.61 -18.58
N ARG A 147 23.07 -23.82 -18.67
CA ARG A 147 21.81 -24.17 -17.96
C ARG A 147 21.95 -23.95 -16.46
N ASP A 148 23.05 -24.43 -15.88
CA ASP A 148 23.31 -24.30 -14.44
C ASP A 148 23.42 -22.82 -14.03
N ALA A 149 24.15 -22.02 -14.81
CA ALA A 149 24.25 -20.57 -14.58
C ALA A 149 22.91 -19.84 -14.76
N ASN A 150 22.08 -20.26 -15.71
CA ASN A 150 20.77 -19.67 -15.97
C ASN A 150 19.75 -20.03 -14.88
N GLU A 151 19.73 -21.28 -14.39
CA GLU A 151 18.89 -21.68 -13.25
C GLU A 151 19.30 -20.95 -11.97
N HIS A 152 20.61 -20.75 -11.75
CA HIS A 152 21.08 -19.93 -10.63
C HIS A 152 20.59 -18.47 -10.74
N LEU A 153 20.64 -17.88 -11.94
CA LEU A 153 20.09 -16.54 -12.19
C LEU A 153 18.58 -16.47 -11.92
N LEU A 154 17.80 -17.44 -12.41
CA LEU A 154 16.36 -17.52 -12.18
C LEU A 154 16.02 -17.68 -10.69
N SER A 155 16.81 -18.48 -9.96
CA SER A 155 16.70 -18.59 -8.51
C SER A 155 16.97 -17.25 -7.82
N ALA A 156 18.01 -16.52 -8.23
CA ALA A 156 18.33 -15.21 -7.65
C ALA A 156 17.22 -14.17 -7.92
N VAL A 157 16.60 -14.18 -9.11
CA VAL A 157 15.42 -13.33 -9.41
C VAL A 157 14.25 -13.66 -8.47
N ARG A 158 13.97 -14.94 -8.24
CA ARG A 158 12.91 -15.36 -7.32
C ARG A 158 13.21 -14.93 -5.88
N GLN A 159 14.45 -15.08 -5.43
CA GLN A 159 14.87 -14.66 -4.09
C GLN A 159 14.70 -13.15 -3.87
N VAL A 160 14.88 -12.32 -4.90
CA VAL A 160 14.55 -10.89 -4.82
C VAL A 160 13.05 -10.68 -4.59
N GLY A 161 12.20 -11.42 -5.29
CA GLY A 161 10.75 -11.40 -5.06
C GLY A 161 10.37 -11.83 -3.64
N ASP A 162 10.97 -12.91 -3.15
CA ASP A 162 10.74 -13.42 -1.79
C ASP A 162 11.24 -12.45 -0.70
N ALA A 163 12.36 -11.77 -0.96
CA ALA A 163 12.92 -10.75 -0.06
C ALA A 163 12.00 -9.53 0.06
N ILE A 164 11.41 -9.08 -1.06
CA ILE A 164 10.48 -7.95 -1.10
C ILE A 164 9.12 -8.32 -0.48
N ALA A 165 8.60 -9.51 -0.79
CA ALA A 165 7.35 -10.01 -0.20
C ALA A 165 7.47 -10.37 1.30
N GLY A 166 8.69 -10.39 1.85
CA GLY A 166 8.96 -10.76 3.24
C GLY A 166 8.86 -12.26 3.53
N ALA A 167 8.75 -13.11 2.51
CA ALA A 167 8.48 -14.55 2.62
C ALA A 167 9.68 -15.40 3.09
N GLY A 168 10.88 -14.83 3.20
CA GLY A 168 12.12 -15.57 3.44
C GLY A 168 12.90 -15.26 4.73
N GLY A 169 12.37 -14.43 5.65
CA GLY A 169 13.09 -14.04 6.86
C GLY A 169 12.34 -14.40 8.15
N SER A 170 12.94 -15.24 8.99
CA SER A 170 12.58 -15.32 10.41
C SER A 170 12.65 -13.92 11.01
N ARG A 171 11.49 -13.34 11.32
CA ARG A 171 11.34 -12.02 11.92
C ARG A 171 12.10 -12.00 13.27
N PRO A 172 13.07 -11.11 13.49
CA PRO A 172 13.58 -10.89 14.84
C PRO A 172 12.42 -10.33 15.71
N PRO A 173 12.34 -10.69 17.01
CA PRO A 173 11.27 -10.23 17.87
C PRO A 173 11.50 -8.74 18.20
N SER A 174 10.99 -7.85 17.37
CA SER A 174 10.93 -6.42 17.68
C SER A 174 9.75 -6.17 18.64
N GLN A 175 10.06 -5.68 19.83
CA GLN A 175 9.14 -5.44 20.97
C GLN A 175 8.17 -4.26 20.78
N ASN A 176 7.55 -4.11 19.61
CA ASN A 176 6.41 -3.19 19.46
C ASN A 176 5.21 -3.96 18.93
N LEU A 177 4.21 -4.13 19.80
CA LEU A 177 2.91 -4.74 19.56
C LEU A 177 2.14 -3.97 18.49
N LEU A 178 2.43 -4.23 17.22
CA LEU A 178 1.44 -4.16 16.15
C LEU A 178 0.90 -5.57 15.99
N VAL A 179 -0.41 -5.72 16.22
CA VAL A 179 -1.17 -6.97 16.19
C VAL A 179 -0.68 -7.87 15.06
N GLU A 180 -0.05 -8.97 15.47
CA GLU A 180 0.48 -9.99 14.56
C GLU A 180 -0.68 -10.73 13.92
N SER A 181 -0.84 -10.63 12.60
CA SER A 181 -1.71 -11.51 11.84
C SER A 181 -1.07 -12.90 11.73
N VAL A 182 -1.08 -13.63 12.85
CA VAL A 182 -0.84 -15.08 12.84
C VAL A 182 -1.88 -15.68 11.87
N PRO A 183 -1.48 -16.44 10.84
CA PRO A 183 -2.45 -17.14 10.00
C PRO A 183 -3.34 -17.95 10.95
N PRO A 184 -4.67 -17.81 10.89
CA PRO A 184 -5.55 -18.39 11.88
C PRO A 184 -5.30 -19.90 11.90
N LYS A 185 -4.64 -20.36 12.97
CA LYS A 185 -4.54 -21.78 13.25
C LYS A 185 -6.00 -22.20 13.41
N ALA A 186 -6.45 -23.15 12.59
CA ALA A 186 -7.80 -23.68 12.72
C ALA A 186 -8.04 -23.94 14.21
N PRO A 187 -9.09 -23.37 14.81
CA PRO A 187 -9.34 -23.55 16.23
C PRO A 187 -9.25 -25.05 16.49
N THR A 188 -8.39 -25.44 17.42
CA THR A 188 -8.32 -26.85 17.83
C THR A 188 -9.74 -27.29 18.11
N SER A 189 -10.08 -28.49 17.64
CA SER A 189 -11.39 -29.11 17.90
C SER A 189 -11.85 -28.72 19.30
N PRO A 190 -13.09 -28.17 19.44
CA PRO A 190 -13.54 -27.59 20.69
C PRO A 190 -13.17 -28.56 21.80
N ILE A 191 -12.50 -28.04 22.84
CA ILE A 191 -12.24 -28.84 24.03
C ILE A 191 -13.63 -29.23 24.51
N VAL A 192 -14.01 -30.47 24.22
CA VAL A 192 -15.15 -31.08 24.86
C VAL A 192 -14.69 -31.14 26.30
N HIS A 193 -15.15 -30.18 27.11
CA HIS A 193 -15.20 -30.40 28.54
C HIS A 193 -16.13 -31.58 28.69
N ASP A 194 -15.54 -32.78 28.62
CA ASP A 194 -16.18 -33.97 29.08
C ASP A 194 -16.45 -33.63 30.53
N ARG A 195 -17.71 -33.30 30.82
CA ARG A 195 -18.17 -33.04 32.17
C ARG A 195 -18.13 -34.40 32.84
N VAL A 196 -16.93 -34.86 33.17
CA VAL A 196 -16.72 -35.66 34.34
C VAL A 196 -17.16 -34.73 35.46
N TYR A 197 -18.44 -34.86 35.81
CA TYR A 197 -18.94 -34.39 37.08
C TYR A 197 -18.17 -35.20 38.11
N ILE A 198 -16.96 -34.75 38.45
CA ILE A 198 -16.30 -35.20 39.66
C ILE A 198 -17.19 -34.60 40.77
N ARG A 199 -18.20 -35.36 41.18
CA ARG A 199 -18.79 -35.20 42.50
C ARG A 199 -17.70 -35.65 43.46
N GLU A 200 -16.78 -34.75 43.78
CA GLU A 200 -16.15 -34.84 45.09
C GLU A 200 -17.31 -34.69 46.08
N ASP A 201 -17.69 -35.78 46.74
CA ASP A 201 -18.52 -35.74 47.94
C ASP A 201 -17.68 -35.07 49.04
N ILE A 202 -17.44 -33.76 48.90
CA ILE A 202 -16.89 -32.92 49.95
C ILE A 202 -18.04 -32.75 50.95
N PRO A 203 -17.91 -33.26 52.19
CA PRO A 203 -18.91 -33.01 53.23
C PRO A 203 -19.07 -31.50 53.38
N THR A 204 -20.29 -30.99 53.19
CA THR A 204 -20.58 -29.56 53.32
C THR A 204 -20.08 -29.05 54.67
N PRO A 205 -19.13 -28.09 54.71
CA PRO A 205 -18.64 -27.55 55.97
C PRO A 205 -19.79 -26.90 56.74
N PRO A 206 -19.86 -27.05 58.07
CA PRO A 206 -20.91 -26.44 58.88
C PRO A 206 -20.92 -24.92 58.67
N ARG A 207 -22.12 -24.38 58.41
CA ARG A 207 -22.33 -22.97 58.08
C ARG A 207 -21.76 -22.07 59.20
N PRO A 208 -20.73 -21.24 58.94
CA PRO A 208 -20.25 -20.28 59.93
C PRO A 208 -21.36 -19.25 60.25
N PRO A 209 -21.34 -18.64 61.45
CA PRO A 209 -22.28 -17.58 61.80
C PRO A 209 -22.22 -16.46 60.75
N PRO A 210 -23.35 -15.79 60.46
CA PRO A 210 -23.42 -14.80 59.41
C PRO A 210 -22.34 -13.73 59.65
N PRO A 211 -21.43 -13.50 58.69
CA PRO A 211 -20.54 -12.36 58.75
C PRO A 211 -21.42 -11.10 58.84
N VAL A 212 -21.07 -10.18 59.74
CA VAL A 212 -21.60 -8.81 59.70
C VAL A 212 -21.45 -8.34 58.26
N GLU A 213 -22.55 -7.89 57.64
CA GLU A 213 -22.59 -7.44 56.24
C GLU A 213 -21.57 -6.33 56.02
N ILE A 214 -20.34 -6.69 55.66
CA ILE A 214 -19.45 -5.81 54.93
C ILE A 214 -19.84 -6.02 53.47
N SER A 215 -20.87 -5.29 53.06
CA SER A 215 -21.28 -5.21 51.67
C SER A 215 -20.03 -4.88 50.84
N PRO A 216 -19.73 -5.63 49.75
CA PRO A 216 -18.71 -5.19 48.82
C PRO A 216 -19.06 -3.75 48.40
N PRO A 217 -18.07 -2.84 48.29
CA PRO A 217 -18.36 -1.46 47.90
C PRO A 217 -19.21 -1.47 46.62
N PRO A 218 -20.27 -0.65 46.54
CA PRO A 218 -21.14 -0.64 45.38
C PRO A 218 -20.27 -0.48 44.14
N ARG A 219 -20.37 -1.45 43.21
CA ARG A 219 -19.69 -1.36 41.92
C ARG A 219 -20.11 -0.01 41.32
N PRO A 220 -19.17 0.86 40.94
CA PRO A 220 -19.50 2.07 40.22
C PRO A 220 -20.42 1.68 39.05
N PRO A 221 -21.44 2.48 38.72
CA PRO A 221 -22.20 2.23 37.51
C PRO A 221 -21.18 2.03 36.38
N PRO A 222 -21.28 0.94 35.61
CA PRO A 222 -20.42 0.78 34.45
C PRO A 222 -20.52 2.10 33.66
N PRO A 223 -19.39 2.65 33.16
CA PRO A 223 -19.46 3.81 32.29
C PRO A 223 -20.49 3.49 31.21
N PRO A 224 -21.38 4.44 30.84
CA PRO A 224 -22.34 4.18 29.79
C PRO A 224 -21.55 3.68 28.58
N GLU A 225 -21.70 2.40 28.26
CA GLU A 225 -21.31 1.85 26.97
C GLU A 225 -22.33 2.42 25.98
N THR A 226 -22.30 3.73 25.75
CA THR A 226 -22.78 4.24 24.48
C THR A 226 -21.77 3.70 23.48
N ASP A 227 -22.11 2.57 22.88
CA ASP A 227 -21.41 2.09 21.69
C ASP A 227 -21.56 3.19 20.65
N ASP A 228 -20.54 4.05 20.52
CA ASP A 228 -20.50 5.13 19.54
C ASP A 228 -20.78 4.58 18.13
N GLU A 229 -20.52 3.29 17.89
CA GLU A 229 -20.92 2.60 16.66
C GLU A 229 -22.42 2.33 16.56
N GLU A 230 -23.08 1.95 17.66
CA GLU A 230 -24.53 1.78 17.71
C GLU A 230 -25.26 3.11 17.56
N GLU A 231 -24.73 4.20 18.13
CA GLU A 231 -25.27 5.54 17.92
C GLU A 231 -25.11 5.98 16.45
N THR A 232 -23.92 5.75 15.87
CA THR A 232 -23.66 6.01 14.46
C THR A 232 -24.61 5.19 13.57
N ARG A 233 -24.79 3.90 13.86
CA ARG A 233 -25.69 3.00 13.14
C ARG A 233 -27.13 3.48 13.24
N ALA A 234 -27.60 3.77 14.45
CA ALA A 234 -28.95 4.27 14.71
C ALA A 234 -29.23 5.60 14.00
N PHE A 235 -28.23 6.49 13.90
CA PHE A 235 -28.36 7.73 13.13
C PHE A 235 -28.65 7.43 11.65
N TRP A 236 -27.87 6.55 11.02
CA TRP A 236 -28.00 6.23 9.60
C TRP A 236 -29.20 5.34 9.28
N GLU A 237 -29.67 4.51 10.22
CA GLU A 237 -30.93 3.75 10.07
C GLU A 237 -32.18 4.64 10.08
N ARG A 238 -32.15 5.72 10.87
CA ARG A 238 -33.26 6.68 10.96
C ARG A 238 -33.27 7.69 9.82
N TYR A 239 -32.21 7.77 9.03
CA TYR A 239 -32.06 8.80 8.01
C TYR A 239 -32.64 8.35 6.67
N PRO A 240 -33.65 9.04 6.10
CA PRO A 240 -34.26 8.64 4.84
C PRO A 240 -33.27 8.84 3.68
N LEU A 241 -32.75 7.75 3.13
CA LEU A 241 -31.93 7.72 1.91
C LEU A 241 -32.64 8.07 0.58
N PRO A 242 -33.99 8.11 0.43
CA PRO A 242 -34.63 8.37 -0.88
C PRO A 242 -34.37 9.76 -1.51
N GLY A 243 -33.64 10.66 -0.84
CA GLY A 243 -33.26 11.97 -1.36
C GLY A 243 -31.74 12.21 -1.53
N ALA A 244 -30.89 11.21 -1.30
CA ALA A 244 -29.43 11.42 -1.26
C ALA A 244 -28.84 11.86 -2.62
N SER A 245 -29.42 11.45 -3.75
CA SER A 245 -28.94 11.83 -5.09
C SER A 245 -29.17 13.31 -5.44
N SER A 246 -30.18 13.95 -4.84
CA SER A 246 -30.48 15.38 -5.06
C SER A 246 -29.78 16.30 -4.06
N GLN A 247 -29.01 15.73 -3.11
CA GLN A 247 -28.40 16.46 -2.00
C GLN A 247 -26.89 16.20 -1.94
N PRO A 248 -26.05 17.05 -2.57
CA PRO A 248 -24.61 16.82 -2.68
C PRO A 248 -23.88 16.66 -1.34
N ILE A 249 -24.27 17.46 -0.32
CA ILE A 249 -23.67 17.40 1.02
C ILE A 249 -24.00 16.07 1.71
N LEU A 250 -25.26 15.63 1.63
CA LEU A 250 -25.69 14.36 2.20
C LEU A 250 -25.02 13.17 1.48
N ASN A 251 -24.90 13.23 0.15
CA ASN A 251 -24.21 12.20 -0.62
C ASN A 251 -22.73 12.07 -0.19
N ALA A 252 -22.03 13.21 -0.02
CA ALA A 252 -20.65 13.21 0.47
C ALA A 252 -20.53 12.62 1.89
N ALA A 253 -21.45 12.97 2.79
CA ALA A 253 -21.52 12.42 4.14
C ALA A 253 -21.74 10.89 4.12
N HIS A 254 -22.64 10.42 3.27
CA HIS A 254 -22.95 9.01 3.13
C HIS A 254 -21.79 8.21 2.55
N ASN A 255 -21.11 8.72 1.53
CA ASN A 255 -19.92 8.08 0.96
C ASN A 255 -18.81 7.94 2.00
N LEU A 256 -18.57 8.99 2.80
CA LEU A 256 -17.62 8.93 3.90
C LEU A 256 -18.04 7.86 4.93
N HIS A 257 -19.31 7.77 5.30
CA HIS A 257 -19.80 6.74 6.21
C HIS A 257 -19.63 5.31 5.64
N GLN A 258 -19.91 5.10 4.35
CA GLN A 258 -19.73 3.79 3.70
C GLN A 258 -18.29 3.29 3.77
N GLU A 259 -17.31 4.17 3.55
CA GLU A 259 -15.89 3.84 3.66
C GLU A 259 -15.45 3.60 5.11
N LEU A 260 -16.15 4.17 6.09
CA LEU A 260 -15.79 4.05 7.51
C LEU A 260 -16.47 2.86 8.21
N ARG A 261 -17.63 2.41 7.72
CA ARG A 261 -18.39 1.31 8.36
C ARG A 261 -17.66 -0.04 8.31
N GLN A 262 -16.72 -0.19 7.39
CA GLN A 262 -15.88 -1.40 7.26
C GLN A 262 -14.77 -1.46 8.32
N TRP A 263 -14.57 -0.38 9.10
CA TRP A 263 -13.55 -0.29 10.15
C TRP A 263 -14.20 -0.14 11.53
N SER A 264 -13.68 -0.88 12.51
CA SER A 264 -14.02 -0.65 13.92
C SER A 264 -13.41 0.67 14.39
N SER A 265 -14.17 1.46 15.14
CA SER A 265 -13.65 2.64 15.85
C SER A 265 -12.97 2.29 17.17
N GLN A 266 -13.07 1.04 17.62
CA GLN A 266 -12.38 0.57 18.81
C GLN A 266 -10.86 0.70 18.59
N GLU A 267 -10.20 1.49 19.45
CA GLU A 267 -8.77 1.80 19.38
C GLU A 267 -8.32 2.50 18.08
N ASN A 268 -9.26 3.08 17.31
CA ASN A 268 -8.95 3.81 16.08
C ASN A 268 -9.59 5.21 16.09
N GLU A 269 -8.84 6.16 16.64
CA GLU A 269 -9.30 7.55 16.78
C GLU A 269 -9.51 8.25 15.43
N ILE A 270 -8.79 7.86 14.38
CA ILE A 270 -8.99 8.40 13.01
C ILE A 270 -10.39 8.01 12.52
N VAL A 271 -10.75 6.72 12.65
CA VAL A 271 -12.06 6.21 12.24
C VAL A 271 -13.16 6.83 13.10
N ALA A 272 -12.96 6.93 14.43
CA ALA A 272 -13.92 7.56 15.31
C ALA A 272 -14.16 9.04 14.98
N ALA A 273 -13.11 9.82 14.72
CA ALA A 273 -13.21 11.22 14.31
C ALA A 273 -13.90 11.36 12.94
N ALA A 274 -13.55 10.50 11.97
CA ALA A 274 -14.16 10.52 10.66
C ALA A 274 -15.65 10.09 10.67
N LYS A 275 -16.04 9.13 11.54
CA LYS A 275 -17.45 8.74 11.73
C LYS A 275 -18.26 9.91 12.28
N ARG A 276 -17.72 10.64 13.27
CA ARG A 276 -18.31 11.89 13.76
C ARG A 276 -18.44 12.95 12.66
N MET A 277 -17.42 13.12 11.82
CA MET A 277 -17.47 14.05 10.67
C MET A 277 -18.61 13.70 9.70
N ALA A 278 -18.81 12.41 9.40
CA ALA A 278 -19.88 11.97 8.50
C ALA A 278 -21.27 12.34 9.05
N ILE A 279 -21.52 12.11 10.35
CA ILE A 279 -22.78 12.50 11.01
C ILE A 279 -22.97 14.01 10.97
N LEU A 280 -21.92 14.78 11.29
CA LEU A 280 -21.97 16.23 11.26
C LEU A 280 -22.21 16.78 9.85
N MET A 281 -21.64 16.18 8.80
CA MET A 281 -21.92 16.56 7.42
C MET A 281 -23.37 16.28 7.01
N ALA A 282 -23.95 15.16 7.44
CA ALA A 282 -25.36 14.88 7.23
C ALA A 282 -26.24 15.93 7.92
N ARG A 283 -25.93 16.29 9.17
CA ARG A 283 -26.63 17.36 9.90
C ARG A 283 -26.47 18.73 9.23
N LEU A 284 -25.27 19.05 8.73
CA LEU A 284 -25.01 20.27 7.97
C LEU A 284 -25.90 20.35 6.72
N SER A 285 -26.15 19.22 6.05
CA SER A 285 -27.06 19.16 4.90
C SER A 285 -28.50 19.57 5.25
N GLN A 286 -29.02 19.18 6.42
CA GLN A 286 -30.34 19.62 6.91
C GLN A 286 -30.35 21.12 7.22
N LEU A 287 -29.34 21.59 7.97
CA LEU A 287 -29.23 22.98 8.40
C LEU A 287 -29.14 23.97 7.22
N VAL A 288 -28.42 23.60 6.15
CA VAL A 288 -28.30 24.42 4.93
C VAL A 288 -29.63 24.58 4.19
N ARG A 289 -30.55 23.61 4.32
CA ARG A 289 -31.92 23.66 3.77
C ARG A 289 -32.91 24.40 4.67
N GLY A 290 -32.52 24.78 5.88
CA GLY A 290 -33.42 25.37 6.87
C GLY A 290 -34.29 24.35 7.61
N GLU A 291 -34.00 23.05 7.48
CA GLU A 291 -34.71 21.99 8.19
C GLU A 291 -34.14 21.84 9.61
N GLY A 292 -34.85 22.35 10.62
CA GLY A 292 -34.63 21.95 12.02
C GLY A 292 -33.42 22.57 12.74
N GLY A 293 -33.02 23.79 12.42
CA GLY A 293 -32.00 24.50 13.21
C GLY A 293 -31.86 25.99 12.92
N THR A 294 -31.08 26.66 13.76
CA THR A 294 -30.83 28.09 13.72
C THR A 294 -29.55 28.43 12.93
N LYS A 295 -29.37 29.71 12.60
CA LYS A 295 -28.11 30.25 12.04
C LYS A 295 -26.89 29.87 12.89
N LYS A 296 -27.07 29.87 14.21
CA LYS A 296 -26.04 29.49 15.19
C LYS A 296 -25.69 28.01 15.07
N ASP A 297 -26.68 27.13 14.95
CA ASP A 297 -26.47 25.69 14.80
C ASP A 297 -25.69 25.35 13.52
N LEU A 298 -25.94 26.07 12.42
CA LEU A 298 -25.18 25.90 11.17
C LEU A 298 -23.70 26.25 11.35
N ILE A 299 -23.41 27.37 12.03
CA ILE A 299 -22.03 27.80 12.30
C ILE A 299 -21.34 26.81 13.25
N ASP A 300 -22.02 26.41 14.33
CA ASP A 300 -21.45 25.53 15.34
C ASP A 300 -21.25 24.09 14.78
N CYS A 301 -22.13 23.62 13.89
CA CYS A 301 -21.93 22.38 13.13
C CYS A 301 -20.70 22.43 12.23
N ALA A 302 -20.48 23.54 11.51
CA ALA A 302 -19.31 23.71 10.65
C ALA A 302 -18.00 23.77 11.46
N LYS A 303 -18.02 24.37 12.66
CA LYS A 303 -16.88 24.34 13.60
C LYS A 303 -16.60 22.93 14.07
N ALA A 304 -17.61 22.17 14.48
CA ALA A 304 -17.43 20.78 14.92
C ALA A 304 -16.84 19.88 13.82
N ILE A 305 -17.21 20.10 12.55
CA ILE A 305 -16.59 19.41 11.40
C ILE A 305 -15.11 19.79 11.29
N ALA A 306 -14.80 21.08 11.42
CA ALA A 306 -13.42 21.57 11.36
C ALA A 306 -12.57 20.98 12.48
N ASP A 307 -13.06 20.97 13.72
CA ASP A 307 -12.36 20.42 14.89
C ASP A 307 -12.11 18.91 14.73
N SER A 308 -13.11 18.17 14.24
CA SER A 308 -12.96 16.73 13.95
C SER A 308 -11.96 16.47 12.82
N SER A 309 -11.91 17.34 11.81
CA SER A 309 -10.96 17.23 10.69
C SER A 309 -9.52 17.58 11.08
N GLU A 310 -9.34 18.47 12.07
CA GLU A 310 -8.05 18.78 12.67
C GLU A 310 -7.50 17.54 13.39
N GLU A 311 -8.35 16.82 14.12
CA GLU A 311 -7.97 15.58 14.79
C GLU A 311 -7.54 14.48 13.81
N VAL A 312 -8.30 14.28 12.72
CA VAL A 312 -7.92 13.36 11.63
C VAL A 312 -6.55 13.75 11.05
N THR A 313 -6.33 15.05 10.81
CA THR A 313 -5.05 15.55 10.26
C THR A 313 -3.89 15.29 11.23
N ARG A 314 -4.08 15.58 12.52
CA ARG A 314 -3.07 15.38 13.57
C ARG A 314 -2.64 13.92 13.65
N LEU A 315 -3.60 13.00 13.72
CA LEU A 315 -3.37 11.56 13.82
C LEU A 315 -2.74 11.00 12.53
N ALA A 316 -3.22 11.43 11.36
CA ALA A 316 -2.63 11.02 10.09
C ALA A 316 -1.17 11.44 9.95
N VAL A 317 -0.80 12.64 10.40
CA VAL A 317 0.60 13.09 10.44
C VAL A 317 1.44 12.26 11.41
N GLN A 318 0.88 11.85 12.56
CA GLN A 318 1.57 10.95 13.49
C GLN A 318 1.83 9.58 12.87
N LEU A 319 0.82 9.01 12.19
CA LEU A 319 0.95 7.74 11.47
C LEU A 319 1.99 7.86 10.34
N ALA A 320 1.96 8.95 9.58
CA ALA A 320 2.93 9.23 8.52
C ALA A 320 4.37 9.22 9.07
N ARG A 321 4.62 9.75 10.27
CA ARG A 321 5.96 9.75 10.89
C ARG A 321 6.46 8.36 11.26
N GLN A 322 5.55 7.42 11.53
CA GLN A 322 5.89 6.04 11.87
C GLN A 322 5.98 5.15 10.62
N CYS A 323 5.52 5.63 9.47
CA CYS A 323 5.58 4.90 8.21
C CYS A 323 7.02 4.85 7.69
N THR A 324 7.51 3.63 7.49
CA THR A 324 8.86 3.36 6.93
C THR A 324 8.87 3.41 5.41
N ASP A 325 7.71 3.36 4.76
CA ASP A 325 7.59 3.51 3.30
C ASP A 325 7.50 4.99 2.94
N ILE A 326 8.51 5.49 2.22
CA ILE A 326 8.64 6.91 1.89
C ILE A 326 7.51 7.36 0.96
N LYS A 327 7.18 6.59 -0.09
CA LYS A 327 6.09 6.92 -1.02
C LYS A 327 4.74 6.97 -0.31
N MET A 328 4.38 5.94 0.45
CA MET A 328 3.11 5.90 1.19
C MET A 328 3.00 7.08 2.17
N ARG A 329 4.08 7.39 2.89
CA ARG A 329 4.15 8.54 3.79
C ARG A 329 3.90 9.85 3.06
N MET A 330 4.57 10.07 1.92
CA MET A 330 4.41 11.30 1.14
C MET A 330 2.98 11.41 0.57
N THR A 331 2.41 10.33 0.07
CA THR A 331 1.02 10.31 -0.42
C THR A 331 0.02 10.65 0.69
N LEU A 332 0.19 10.08 1.88
CA LEU A 332 -0.67 10.39 3.03
C LEU A 332 -0.57 11.88 3.40
N LEU A 333 0.64 12.41 3.54
CA LEU A 333 0.86 13.82 3.88
C LEU A 333 0.25 14.76 2.83
N GLN A 334 0.45 14.49 1.54
CA GLN A 334 -0.08 15.32 0.46
C GLN A 334 -1.61 15.42 0.46
N VAL A 335 -2.31 14.35 0.86
CA VAL A 335 -3.77 14.37 1.01
C VAL A 335 -4.17 15.14 2.28
N CYS A 336 -3.50 14.89 3.40
CA CYS A 336 -3.80 15.51 4.69
C CYS A 336 -3.54 17.02 4.71
N GLU A 337 -2.54 17.52 3.99
CA GLU A 337 -2.24 18.96 3.89
C GLU A 337 -3.39 19.80 3.33
N ARG A 338 -4.32 19.18 2.59
CA ARG A 338 -5.48 19.87 2.03
C ARG A 338 -6.59 20.10 3.05
N ILE A 339 -6.67 19.23 4.07
CA ILE A 339 -7.77 19.22 5.05
C ILE A 339 -7.89 20.55 5.81
N PRO A 340 -6.80 21.15 6.37
CA PRO A 340 -6.90 22.42 7.10
C PRO A 340 -7.44 23.58 6.25
N THR A 341 -7.07 23.62 4.97
CA THR A 341 -7.54 24.65 4.03
C THR A 341 -9.04 24.48 3.77
N ILE A 342 -9.48 23.25 3.48
CA ILE A 342 -10.90 22.92 3.26
C ILE A 342 -11.74 23.25 4.50
N ALA A 343 -11.26 22.88 5.70
CA ALA A 343 -11.94 23.18 6.96
C ALA A 343 -12.08 24.68 7.22
N THR A 344 -11.05 25.47 6.89
CA THR A 344 -11.11 26.94 7.00
C THR A 344 -12.12 27.53 6.03
N GLN A 345 -12.13 27.08 4.77
CA GLN A 345 -13.11 27.49 3.77
C GLN A 345 -14.54 27.14 4.20
N LEU A 346 -14.76 25.95 4.76
CA LEU A 346 -16.05 25.53 5.29
C LEU A 346 -16.57 26.48 6.37
N LYS A 347 -15.72 26.91 7.31
CA LYS A 347 -16.07 27.88 8.36
C LYS A 347 -16.48 29.25 7.81
N ILE A 348 -15.79 29.71 6.76
CA ILE A 348 -16.11 30.98 6.09
C ILE A 348 -17.46 30.87 5.36
N LEU A 349 -17.63 29.82 4.54
CA LEU A 349 -18.84 29.60 3.76
C LEU A 349 -20.08 29.39 4.63
N SER A 350 -19.94 28.69 5.76
CA SER A 350 -21.04 28.49 6.71
C SER A 350 -21.47 29.81 7.34
N THR A 351 -20.53 30.68 7.69
CA THR A 351 -20.81 32.02 8.20
C THR A 351 -21.56 32.88 7.16
N VAL A 352 -21.13 32.84 5.89
CA VAL A 352 -21.83 33.55 4.80
C VAL A 352 -23.24 32.99 4.58
N LYS A 353 -23.42 31.66 4.59
CA LYS A 353 -24.75 31.07 4.45
C LYS A 353 -25.67 31.44 5.62
N ALA A 354 -25.14 31.49 6.84
CA ALA A 354 -25.89 31.88 8.03
C ALA A 354 -26.43 33.31 7.94
N THR A 355 -25.69 34.27 7.36
CA THR A 355 -26.21 35.64 7.19
C THR A 355 -27.40 35.66 6.22
N MET A 356 -27.32 34.90 5.13
CA MET A 356 -28.37 34.80 4.10
C MET A 356 -29.65 34.06 4.52
N LEU A 357 -29.58 33.16 5.50
CA LEU A 357 -30.72 32.34 5.95
C LEU A 357 -31.87 33.12 6.64
N GLY A 358 -31.72 34.43 6.88
CA GLY A 358 -32.78 35.25 7.49
C GLY A 358 -33.17 36.46 6.65
N SER A 359 -32.81 36.46 5.36
CA SER A 359 -33.15 37.49 4.38
C SER A 359 -34.01 36.95 3.24
N GLN A 360 -34.70 35.82 3.45
CA GLN A 360 -35.65 35.23 2.51
C GLN A 360 -37.08 35.35 3.03
#